data_AF-A0A520BDG2-F1
#
_entry.id   AF-A0A520BDG2-F1
#
_cell.length_a   1.000
_cell.length_b   1.000
_cell.length_c   1.000
_cell.angle_alpha   90.00
_cell.angle_beta   90.00
_cell.angle_gamma   90.00
#
_symmetry.space_group_name_H-M   'P 1'
#
loop_
_entity.id
_entity.type
_entity.pdbx_description
1 polymer ?
#
loop_
_entity_poly.entity_id
_entity_poly.type
_entity_poly.pdbx_seq_one_letter_code
_entity_poly.pdbx_strand_id
1 'polypeptide(L)'
;MATGPGNTLTLDMAGSEGKILKAAGTLTLNAFGFFQVTGGFAIEQRDQAVTLSAATNAQGVQTAAPTTVNARLLTIGASNVRAFAGINGGTADQVGLELTGANFGLALVSEVAGNGGVVGTPRKWTSLEATAQQVALVGMPEGLTLQANDIKVQINRASQVVPAGAKAAVVDYAAGATAMTVATGPSSGIAFDMPGANGAMLTATGNLTLDAFGFVQVTGGFAVEKRSTTVTLAATRTLPAQSLAVDVLTFGMDNVTVFAGVNGGTADAAGLRIAGIDLALALVTSQAEPGRKWTALQANATSAGFVGLSDLLPTIRNLSVELNQASRANDRVIDFSAAPLTVLIGPGQTVDIDIDGAAGELVRVEGDITLQLFDFAYLSGRIGFEKYSPTAPITLATATGVPQQVTATSMLAITGQGVSVFVGYADGGFDTSKTPDQQAGNLYGFGVSSADFGILIAKAGGQSYTAAKANLAHVALYGFDPNDFELSASDLQLEINRADANGRSIDFVRSFGAGGLVLGSTGAIALDFRGGDRIGVFAREAVLKVSDFLYFRGAIGFQKADFGNTLRAGNNGLTPVLGAKG
;
A
#
# COMPACT_ATOMS: atom_id res chain seq x y z
N MET A 1 -8.20 50.14 33.71
CA MET A 1 -7.32 51.32 33.87
C MET A 1 -7.70 52.37 32.83
N ALA A 2 -7.93 53.62 33.22
CA ALA A 2 -8.13 54.70 32.25
C ALA A 2 -6.80 55.04 31.57
N THR A 3 -6.75 55.00 30.24
CA THR A 3 -5.56 55.32 29.44
C THR A 3 -5.68 56.66 28.70
N GLY A 4 -6.76 57.40 28.96
CA GLY A 4 -7.04 58.73 28.42
C GLY A 4 -8.53 59.08 28.55
N PRO A 5 -8.97 60.27 28.11
CA PRO A 5 -10.38 60.63 28.10
C PRO A 5 -11.14 59.70 27.14
N GLY A 6 -11.97 58.80 27.68
CA GLY A 6 -12.80 57.87 26.91
C GLY A 6 -12.19 56.49 26.63
N ASN A 7 -10.91 56.26 26.92
CA ASN A 7 -10.27 54.96 26.71
C ASN A 7 -9.98 54.27 28.04
N THR A 8 -10.48 53.05 28.18
CA THR A 8 -10.17 52.16 29.30
C THR A 8 -9.48 50.91 28.80
N LEU A 9 -8.30 50.63 29.34
CA LEU A 9 -7.62 49.34 29.20
C LEU A 9 -8.11 48.40 30.30
N THR A 10 -8.82 47.34 29.94
CA THR A 10 -9.16 46.26 30.86
C THR A 10 -7.96 45.32 30.97
N LEU A 11 -7.53 45.05 32.21
CA LEU A 11 -6.54 44.00 32.49
C LEU A 11 -7.34 42.73 32.81
N ASP A 12 -7.45 41.83 31.83
CA ASP A 12 -8.22 40.59 31.90
C ASP A 12 -7.35 39.34 32.14
N MET A 13 -6.13 39.55 32.66
CA MET A 13 -5.18 38.47 32.96
C MET A 13 -5.73 37.58 34.08
N ALA A 14 -6.01 36.31 33.77
CA ALA A 14 -6.45 35.34 34.76
C ALA A 14 -5.30 34.99 35.72
N GLY A 15 -5.49 35.18 37.03
CA GLY A 15 -4.46 34.89 38.02
C GLY A 15 -3.99 33.42 38.06
N SER A 16 -4.77 32.51 37.48
CA SER A 16 -4.42 31.09 37.30
C SER A 16 -3.29 30.83 36.30
N GLU A 17 -2.97 31.80 35.44
CA GLU A 17 -1.94 31.68 34.38
C GLU A 17 -0.52 32.04 34.87
N GLY A 18 -0.37 32.39 36.15
CA GLY A 18 0.93 32.64 36.77
C GLY A 18 1.62 33.91 36.25
N LYS A 19 2.95 33.85 36.11
CA LYS A 19 3.74 34.96 35.55
C LYS A 19 3.65 34.94 34.03
N ILE A 20 2.93 35.92 33.47
CA ILE A 20 2.77 36.06 32.02
C ILE A 20 3.68 37.18 31.50
N LEU A 21 4.41 36.89 30.42
CA LEU A 21 4.95 37.91 29.52
C LEU A 21 4.35 37.67 28.15
N LYS A 22 3.56 38.62 27.64
CA LYS A 22 2.88 38.51 26.35
C LYS A 22 3.16 39.73 25.50
N ALA A 23 3.50 39.51 24.24
CA ALA A 23 3.49 40.53 23.20
C ALA A 23 2.69 40.00 22.02
N ALA A 24 1.72 40.77 21.55
CA ALA A 24 0.91 40.42 20.39
C ALA A 24 0.71 41.64 19.51
N GLY A 25 0.68 41.44 18.19
CA GLY A 25 0.51 42.51 17.24
C GLY A 25 0.49 41.98 15.81
N THR A 26 0.31 42.89 14.85
CA THR A 26 0.47 42.59 13.44
C THR A 26 1.90 42.85 13.03
N LEU A 27 2.55 41.85 12.41
CA LEU A 27 3.89 41.99 11.85
C LEU A 27 3.78 42.01 10.33
N THR A 28 4.44 42.98 9.72
CA THR A 28 4.78 42.97 8.30
C THR A 28 6.30 42.96 8.22
N LEU A 29 6.87 41.92 7.63
CA LEU A 29 8.29 41.78 7.38
C LEU A 29 8.52 41.64 5.88
N ASN A 30 9.46 42.42 5.35
CA ASN A 30 9.99 42.25 4.00
C ASN A 30 11.51 42.11 4.11
N ALA A 31 12.00 40.89 3.90
CA ALA A 31 13.42 40.57 3.89
C ALA A 31 13.94 40.60 2.44
N PHE A 32 14.44 41.77 2.04
CA PHE A 32 15.15 42.01 0.77
C PHE A 32 14.37 41.59 -0.49
N GLY A 33 13.04 41.67 -0.46
CA GLY A 33 12.17 41.24 -1.57
C GLY A 33 12.10 39.72 -1.78
N PHE A 34 12.90 38.94 -1.05
CA PHE A 34 12.92 37.48 -1.16
C PHE A 34 11.83 36.82 -0.31
N PHE A 35 11.74 37.21 0.96
CA PHE A 35 10.76 36.67 1.90
C PHE A 35 9.88 37.79 2.45
N GLN A 36 8.58 37.65 2.28
CA GLN A 36 7.60 38.59 2.81
C GLN A 36 6.62 37.83 3.66
N VAL A 37 6.28 38.39 4.82
CA VAL A 37 5.27 37.80 5.69
C VAL A 37 4.46 38.91 6.36
N THR A 38 3.15 38.76 6.33
CA THR A 38 2.20 39.66 6.99
C THR A 38 1.16 38.84 7.72
N GLY A 39 0.89 39.17 8.98
CA GLY A 39 -0.12 38.47 9.77
C GLY A 39 -0.17 38.94 11.22
N GLY A 40 -1.09 38.34 11.98
CA GLY A 40 -1.06 38.44 13.44
C GLY A 40 0.05 37.54 13.99
N PHE A 41 0.79 38.03 14.97
CA PHE A 41 1.78 37.26 15.70
C PHE A 41 1.60 37.52 17.20
N ALA A 42 1.84 36.49 17.99
CA ALA A 42 1.96 36.62 19.43
C ALA A 42 3.10 35.74 19.94
N ILE A 43 3.81 36.27 20.94
CA ILE A 43 4.78 35.53 21.73
C ILE A 43 4.35 35.64 23.18
N GLU A 44 4.29 34.50 23.86
CA GLU A 44 3.83 34.42 25.22
C GLU A 44 4.70 33.46 26.03
N GLN A 45 5.18 33.93 27.17
CA GLN A 45 5.78 33.11 28.20
C GLN A 45 4.81 33.00 29.39
N ARG A 46 4.47 31.78 29.79
CA ARG A 46 3.63 31.50 30.97
C ARG A 46 4.04 30.22 31.66
N ASP A 47 3.64 30.06 32.91
CA ASP A 47 3.76 28.78 33.62
C ASP A 47 2.39 28.06 33.54
N GLN A 48 2.38 26.79 33.16
CA GLN A 48 1.16 25.99 33.05
C GLN A 48 1.46 24.53 33.42
N ALA A 49 0.51 23.88 34.09
CA ALA A 49 0.55 22.44 34.30
C ALA A 49 0.25 21.71 32.98
N VAL A 50 1.09 20.74 32.61
CA VAL A 50 0.90 19.90 31.42
C VAL A 50 0.83 18.43 31.83
N THR A 51 -0.13 17.71 31.25
CA THR A 51 -0.27 16.26 31.43
C THR A 51 0.57 15.55 30.38
N LEU A 52 1.46 14.68 30.85
CA LEU A 52 2.30 13.85 30.02
C LEU A 52 1.63 12.50 29.76
N SER A 53 1.84 11.96 28.56
CA SER A 53 1.43 10.60 28.23
C SER A 53 2.20 9.55 29.05
N ALA A 54 1.72 8.31 29.03
CA ALA A 54 2.47 7.20 29.59
C ALA A 54 3.82 7.03 28.87
N ALA A 55 4.88 6.82 29.65
CA ALA A 55 6.16 6.36 29.11
C ALA A 55 6.20 4.82 29.15
N THR A 56 6.81 4.20 28.15
CA THR A 56 6.99 2.73 28.12
C THR A 56 8.46 2.37 27.99
N ASN A 57 8.84 1.19 28.47
CA ASN A 57 10.13 0.58 28.13
C ASN A 57 10.08 -0.08 26.75
N ALA A 58 11.21 -0.70 26.36
CA ALA A 58 11.38 -1.45 25.12
C ALA A 58 10.38 -2.59 24.91
N GLN A 59 9.77 -3.08 25.98
CA GLN A 59 8.80 -4.17 25.99
C GLN A 59 7.36 -3.65 25.96
N GLY A 60 7.14 -2.35 25.79
CA GLY A 60 5.81 -1.74 25.82
C GLY A 60 5.19 -1.67 27.23
N VAL A 61 5.94 -2.05 28.27
CA VAL A 61 5.48 -1.97 29.66
C VAL A 61 5.62 -0.53 30.13
N GLN A 62 4.55 0.00 30.72
CA GLN A 62 4.52 1.34 31.27
C GLN A 62 5.60 1.50 32.36
N THR A 63 6.52 2.45 32.16
CA THR A 63 7.57 2.83 33.13
C THR A 63 7.20 4.06 33.94
N ALA A 64 6.31 4.89 33.39
CA ALA A 64 5.73 6.02 34.09
C ALA A 64 4.27 6.17 33.67
N ALA A 65 3.39 6.33 34.67
CA ALA A 65 1.99 6.65 34.44
C ALA A 65 1.84 8.08 33.87
N PRO A 66 0.70 8.38 33.22
CA PRO A 66 0.36 9.75 32.90
C PRO A 66 0.46 10.62 34.15
N THR A 67 1.24 11.68 34.05
CA THR A 67 1.54 12.56 35.20
C THR A 67 1.45 14.00 34.76
N THR A 68 0.90 14.83 35.65
CA THR A 68 0.85 16.27 35.44
C THR A 68 2.07 16.92 36.07
N VAL A 69 2.80 17.70 35.28
CA VAL A 69 3.99 18.43 35.72
C VAL A 69 3.80 19.93 35.51
N ASN A 70 4.38 20.73 36.38
CA ASN A 70 4.45 22.17 36.17
C ASN A 70 5.53 22.45 35.14
N ALA A 71 5.17 23.17 34.08
CA ALA A 71 6.09 23.56 33.03
C ALA A 71 6.06 25.07 32.79
N ARG A 72 7.19 25.58 32.34
CA ARG A 72 7.31 26.91 31.73
C ARG A 72 7.20 26.77 30.23
N LEU A 73 6.31 27.55 29.64
CA LEU A 73 6.06 27.55 28.21
C LEU A 73 6.60 28.84 27.61
N LEU A 74 7.24 28.69 26.45
CA LEU A 74 7.42 29.77 25.50
C LEU A 74 6.62 29.39 24.26
N THR A 75 5.54 30.13 24.02
CA THR A 75 4.67 29.93 22.87
C THR A 75 4.84 31.04 21.85
N ILE A 76 4.83 30.67 20.58
CA ILE A 76 4.87 31.59 19.44
C ILE A 76 3.72 31.18 18.54
N GLY A 77 2.77 32.07 18.32
CA GLY A 77 1.67 31.82 17.42
C GLY A 77 1.57 32.88 16.34
N ALA A 78 0.95 32.51 15.23
CA ALA A 78 0.58 33.43 14.19
C ALA A 78 -0.79 33.11 13.62
N SER A 79 -1.54 34.14 13.22
CA SER A 79 -2.86 34.01 12.62
C SER A 79 -2.98 34.77 11.32
N ASN A 80 -3.75 34.18 10.40
CA ASN A 80 -4.04 34.72 9.09
C ASN A 80 -2.78 35.22 8.36
N VAL A 81 -1.72 34.43 8.44
CA VAL A 81 -0.43 34.76 7.86
C VAL A 81 -0.53 34.59 6.34
N ARG A 82 -0.13 35.65 5.63
CA ARG A 82 0.27 35.57 4.24
C ARG A 82 1.78 35.62 4.17
N ALA A 83 2.39 34.67 3.49
CA ALA A 83 3.83 34.64 3.26
C ALA A 83 4.15 34.42 1.79
N PHE A 84 5.21 35.05 1.30
CA PHE A 84 5.77 34.83 -0.02
C PHE A 84 7.26 34.53 0.11
N ALA A 85 7.75 33.55 -0.63
CA ALA A 85 9.17 33.25 -0.77
C ALA A 85 9.51 33.08 -2.25
N GLY A 86 10.39 33.94 -2.79
CA GLY A 86 10.73 33.91 -4.21
C GLY A 86 11.54 35.11 -4.68
N ILE A 87 11.53 35.35 -5.99
CA ILE A 87 12.16 36.52 -6.61
C ILE A 87 11.10 37.56 -6.99
N ASN A 88 11.49 38.83 -7.01
CA ASN A 88 10.62 39.97 -7.31
C ASN A 88 9.35 40.04 -6.46
N GLY A 89 9.42 39.58 -5.20
CA GLY A 89 8.26 39.54 -4.32
C GLY A 89 7.60 40.91 -4.15
N GLY A 90 6.27 40.95 -4.09
CA GLY A 90 5.52 42.20 -3.92
C GLY A 90 5.45 43.06 -5.18
N THR A 91 5.83 42.52 -6.33
CA THR A 91 5.64 43.12 -7.66
C THR A 91 4.69 42.26 -8.49
N ALA A 92 4.23 42.78 -9.64
CA ALA A 92 3.43 42.00 -10.59
C ALA A 92 4.21 40.82 -11.20
N ASP A 93 5.54 40.90 -11.21
CA ASP A 93 6.45 39.90 -11.78
C ASP A 93 6.99 38.93 -10.72
N GLN A 94 6.28 38.78 -9.60
CA GLN A 94 6.71 37.90 -8.52
C GLN A 94 6.71 36.44 -8.95
N VAL A 95 7.79 35.73 -8.67
CA VAL A 95 7.95 34.31 -9.00
C VAL A 95 8.36 33.56 -7.74
N GLY A 96 7.52 32.65 -7.27
CA GLY A 96 7.81 31.95 -6.02
C GLY A 96 6.65 31.15 -5.46
N LEU A 97 6.74 30.86 -4.17
CA LEU A 97 5.70 30.20 -3.40
C LEU A 97 4.97 31.23 -2.54
N GLU A 98 3.65 31.27 -2.69
CA GLU A 98 2.75 32.05 -1.85
C GLU A 98 1.97 31.12 -0.91
N LEU A 99 1.89 31.52 0.35
CA LEU A 99 1.16 30.87 1.43
C LEU A 99 0.10 31.85 1.91
N THR A 100 -1.16 31.42 2.03
CA THR A 100 -2.25 32.27 2.51
C THR A 100 -3.06 31.60 3.61
N GLY A 101 -3.60 32.44 4.50
CA GLY A 101 -4.46 31.99 5.60
C GLY A 101 -3.76 31.03 6.55
N ALA A 102 -2.44 31.14 6.71
CA ALA A 102 -1.70 30.25 7.58
C ALA A 102 -1.89 30.63 9.05
N ASN A 103 -2.18 29.64 9.88
CA ASN A 103 -2.28 29.77 11.32
C ASN A 103 -1.34 28.75 11.94
N PHE A 104 -0.48 29.15 12.87
CA PHE A 104 0.34 28.19 13.59
C PHE A 104 0.46 28.56 15.06
N GLY A 105 0.69 27.55 15.89
CA GLY A 105 1.08 27.68 17.28
C GLY A 105 2.24 26.75 17.56
N LEU A 106 3.36 27.30 18.02
CA LEU A 106 4.52 26.58 18.50
C LEU A 106 4.56 26.72 20.02
N ALA A 107 4.73 25.62 20.74
CA ALA A 107 5.01 25.61 22.17
C ALA A 107 6.35 24.92 22.43
N LEU A 108 7.25 25.66 23.07
CA LEU A 108 8.48 25.14 23.66
C LEU A 108 8.24 24.99 25.17
N VAL A 109 8.11 23.75 25.61
CA VAL A 109 7.71 23.41 26.99
C VAL A 109 8.95 22.94 27.75
N SER A 110 9.23 23.55 28.89
CA SER A 110 10.32 23.16 29.79
C SER A 110 9.78 22.87 31.18
N GLU A 111 10.07 21.70 31.72
CA GLU A 111 9.66 21.33 33.08
C GLU A 111 10.27 22.29 34.12
N VAL A 112 9.50 22.66 35.14
CA VAL A 112 10.01 23.44 36.27
C VAL A 112 10.54 22.47 37.32
N ALA A 113 11.83 22.56 37.63
CA ALA A 113 12.45 21.75 38.68
C ALA A 113 11.78 22.03 40.04
N GLY A 114 11.32 20.97 40.73
CA GLY A 114 10.99 21.06 42.16
C GLY A 114 9.57 20.69 42.59
N ASN A 115 8.68 20.19 41.73
CA ASN A 115 7.36 19.71 42.18
C ASN A 115 7.36 18.19 42.36
N GLY A 116 7.38 17.71 43.61
CA GLY A 116 7.20 16.28 43.95
C GLY A 116 8.46 15.50 44.34
N GLY A 117 9.58 16.15 44.65
CA GLY A 117 10.76 15.48 45.25
C GLY A 117 11.65 14.69 44.27
N VAL A 118 11.40 14.73 42.96
CA VAL A 118 12.29 14.12 41.96
C VAL A 118 13.42 15.09 41.60
N VAL A 119 14.62 14.80 42.10
CA VAL A 119 15.86 15.44 41.67
C VAL A 119 16.22 14.88 40.29
N GLY A 120 15.92 15.63 39.24
CA GLY A 120 16.19 15.23 37.85
C GLY A 120 16.44 16.43 36.94
N THR A 121 17.05 16.18 35.77
CA THR A 121 17.24 17.22 34.75
C THR A 121 15.88 17.61 34.18
N PRO A 122 15.52 18.91 34.14
CA PRO A 122 14.26 19.37 33.56
C PRO A 122 14.04 18.84 32.14
N ARG A 123 12.91 18.17 31.90
CA ARG A 123 12.55 17.68 30.58
C ARG A 123 12.07 18.82 29.69
N LYS A 124 12.20 18.62 28.37
CA LYS A 124 11.78 19.58 27.34
C LYS A 124 10.92 18.90 26.30
N TRP A 125 9.94 19.63 25.79
CA TRP A 125 9.05 19.19 24.71
C TRP A 125 8.87 20.31 23.68
N THR A 126 8.60 19.90 22.45
CA THR A 126 8.26 20.79 21.35
C THR A 126 6.96 20.30 20.74
N SER A 127 5.98 21.21 20.68
CA SER A 127 4.71 20.96 20.04
C SER A 127 4.42 22.06 19.03
N LEU A 128 4.01 21.69 17.82
CA LEU A 128 3.63 22.62 16.76
C LEU A 128 2.33 22.14 16.16
N GLU A 129 1.38 23.03 16.02
CA GLU A 129 0.22 22.83 15.16
C GLU A 129 0.16 23.97 14.17
N ALA A 130 0.09 23.63 12.88
CA ALA A 130 -0.02 24.61 11.82
C ALA A 130 -1.06 24.18 10.79
N THR A 131 -1.82 25.15 10.30
CA THR A 131 -2.75 24.99 9.20
C THR A 131 -2.50 26.06 8.16
N ALA A 132 -2.79 25.78 6.90
CA ALA A 132 -2.84 26.80 5.86
C ALA A 132 -3.97 26.52 4.88
N GLN A 133 -4.66 27.59 4.48
CA GLN A 133 -5.76 27.51 3.52
C GLN A 133 -5.24 27.12 2.15
N GLN A 134 -4.15 27.77 1.73
CA GLN A 134 -3.57 27.54 0.41
C GLN A 134 -2.05 27.80 0.41
N VAL A 135 -1.32 26.94 -0.29
CA VAL A 135 0.02 27.20 -0.83
C VAL A 135 -0.06 27.12 -2.34
N ALA A 136 0.51 28.08 -3.06
CA ALA A 136 0.53 28.05 -4.52
C ALA A 136 1.84 28.58 -5.10
N LEU A 137 2.20 28.08 -6.29
CA LEU A 137 3.19 28.74 -7.14
C LEU A 137 2.55 29.96 -7.81
N VAL A 138 3.27 31.09 -7.78
CA VAL A 138 2.87 32.35 -8.42
C VAL A 138 3.93 32.79 -9.42
N GLY A 139 3.51 33.52 -10.46
CA GLY A 139 4.38 34.01 -11.54
C GLY A 139 4.94 32.93 -12.46
N MET A 140 4.33 31.74 -12.47
CA MET A 140 4.71 30.69 -13.41
C MET A 140 4.18 31.01 -14.82
N PRO A 141 4.85 30.52 -15.89
CA PRO A 141 4.29 30.56 -17.24
C PRO A 141 2.91 29.92 -17.29
N GLU A 142 2.09 30.33 -18.26
CA GLU A 142 0.81 29.67 -18.53
C GLU A 142 1.02 28.16 -18.71
N GLY A 143 0.16 27.39 -18.06
CA GLY A 143 0.22 25.93 -18.05
C GLY A 143 0.97 25.31 -16.87
N LEU A 144 1.80 26.03 -16.10
CA LEU A 144 2.41 25.47 -14.89
C LEU A 144 1.69 26.00 -13.63
N THR A 145 0.94 25.12 -12.96
CA THR A 145 0.26 25.43 -11.70
C THR A 145 0.58 24.37 -10.64
N LEU A 146 0.80 24.82 -9.41
CA LEU A 146 0.89 23.96 -8.24
C LEU A 146 0.10 24.65 -7.14
N GLN A 147 -0.88 23.95 -6.58
CA GLN A 147 -1.69 24.42 -5.48
C GLN A 147 -1.86 23.31 -4.46
N ALA A 148 -1.72 23.63 -3.19
CA ALA A 148 -2.06 22.75 -2.07
C ALA A 148 -3.05 23.46 -1.15
N ASN A 149 -4.12 22.77 -0.76
CA ASN A 149 -5.15 23.28 0.15
C ASN A 149 -5.29 22.36 1.37
N ASP A 150 -5.99 22.83 2.41
CA ASP A 150 -6.25 22.08 3.65
C ASP A 150 -4.97 21.52 4.30
N ILE A 151 -3.90 22.31 4.28
CA ILE A 151 -2.61 21.86 4.78
C ILE A 151 -2.68 21.81 6.31
N LYS A 152 -2.36 20.67 6.90
CA LYS A 152 -2.19 20.52 8.35
C LYS A 152 -0.83 19.91 8.66
N VAL A 153 -0.09 20.53 9.56
CA VAL A 153 1.21 20.05 10.06
C VAL A 153 1.13 19.96 11.57
N GLN A 154 1.49 18.80 12.13
CA GLN A 154 1.56 18.60 13.56
C GLN A 154 2.92 18.04 13.96
N ILE A 155 3.46 18.55 15.06
CA ILE A 155 4.67 18.05 15.68
C ILE A 155 4.37 17.90 17.16
N ASN A 156 4.62 16.72 17.72
CA ASN A 156 4.60 16.53 19.17
C ASN A 156 5.79 15.65 19.56
N ARG A 157 6.79 16.22 20.22
CA ARG A 157 8.03 15.51 20.52
C ARG A 157 8.57 15.84 21.91
N ALA A 158 9.04 14.81 22.59
CA ALA A 158 9.91 14.96 23.75
C ALA A 158 11.38 15.11 23.29
N SER A 159 12.15 15.95 23.98
CA SER A 159 13.61 16.03 23.80
C SER A 159 14.36 14.92 24.53
N GLN A 160 13.68 14.17 25.39
CA GLN A 160 14.28 13.07 26.14
C GLN A 160 14.69 11.94 25.17
N VAL A 161 15.95 11.54 25.25
CA VAL A 161 16.44 10.31 24.61
C VAL A 161 16.04 9.14 25.50
N VAL A 162 15.33 8.18 24.93
CA VAL A 162 14.94 6.94 25.60
C VAL A 162 15.62 5.75 24.93
N PRO A 163 15.82 4.62 25.66
CA PRO A 163 16.36 3.41 25.05
C PRO A 163 15.56 2.96 23.83
N ALA A 164 16.18 2.22 22.91
CA ALA A 164 15.48 1.65 21.77
C ALA A 164 14.24 0.86 22.22
N GLY A 165 13.10 1.18 21.62
CA GLY A 165 11.77 0.65 21.92
C GLY A 165 11.02 1.25 23.08
N ALA A 166 11.66 2.10 23.88
CA ALA A 166 10.94 2.86 24.87
C ALA A 166 10.18 4.02 24.19
N LYS A 167 8.99 4.35 24.70
CA LYS A 167 8.27 5.57 24.32
C LYS A 167 8.56 6.64 25.38
N ALA A 168 9.12 7.76 24.95
CA ALA A 168 9.21 8.95 25.78
C ALA A 168 7.82 9.53 26.00
N ALA A 169 7.55 10.00 27.22
CA ALA A 169 6.32 10.72 27.50
C ALA A 169 6.28 12.04 26.72
N VAL A 170 5.26 12.21 25.89
CA VAL A 170 4.97 13.47 25.17
C VAL A 170 3.86 14.23 25.90
N VAL A 171 3.66 15.51 25.57
CA VAL A 171 2.52 16.24 26.13
C VAL A 171 1.24 15.69 25.49
N ASP A 172 0.24 15.39 26.32
CA ASP A 172 -1.04 14.88 25.86
C ASP A 172 -2.05 16.03 25.70
N TYR A 173 -2.41 16.33 24.45
CA TYR A 173 -3.39 17.36 24.10
C TYR A 173 -4.78 16.78 23.78
N ALA A 174 -5.04 15.52 24.16
CA ALA A 174 -6.39 14.97 24.10
C ALA A 174 -7.34 15.72 25.07
N ALA A 175 -8.63 15.67 24.77
CA ALA A 175 -9.67 16.24 25.62
C ALA A 175 -9.57 15.70 27.05
N GLY A 176 -9.49 16.61 28.04
CA GLY A 176 -9.38 16.26 29.46
C GLY A 176 -7.95 16.04 29.97
N ALA A 177 -6.93 16.07 29.12
CA ALA A 177 -5.52 16.04 29.52
C ALA A 177 -4.95 17.48 29.61
N THR A 178 -4.27 17.96 28.57
CA THR A 178 -3.73 19.33 28.51
C THR A 178 -4.54 20.19 27.56
N ALA A 179 -5.33 21.12 28.10
CA ALA A 179 -5.91 22.20 27.30
C ALA A 179 -4.84 23.24 26.97
N MET A 180 -4.33 23.22 25.74
CA MET A 180 -3.34 24.17 25.25
C MET A 180 -3.94 25.03 24.16
N THR A 181 -4.03 26.34 24.42
CA THR A 181 -4.32 27.34 23.39
C THR A 181 -3.15 28.29 23.31
N VAL A 182 -2.54 28.37 22.14
CA VAL A 182 -1.45 29.31 21.82
C VAL A 182 -2.08 30.57 21.26
N ALA A 183 -1.76 31.72 21.83
CA ALA A 183 -2.18 33.00 21.28
C ALA A 183 -1.53 33.20 19.90
N THR A 184 -2.33 33.60 18.92
CA THR A 184 -1.87 33.81 17.53
C THR A 184 -2.01 35.26 17.07
N GLY A 185 -2.60 36.12 17.92
CA GLY A 185 -2.79 37.55 17.68
C GLY A 185 -3.45 38.21 18.90
N PRO A 186 -3.93 39.46 18.77
CA PRO A 186 -4.54 40.20 19.88
C PRO A 186 -5.79 39.52 20.47
N SER A 187 -6.59 38.85 19.63
CA SER A 187 -7.86 38.23 20.01
C SER A 187 -8.07 36.84 19.39
N SER A 188 -7.00 36.19 18.90
CA SER A 188 -7.05 34.87 18.26
C SER A 188 -6.11 33.88 18.95
N GLY A 189 -6.44 32.60 18.86
CA GLY A 189 -5.58 31.51 19.31
C GLY A 189 -5.80 30.24 18.50
N ILE A 190 -4.88 29.30 18.62
CA ILE A 190 -4.97 27.96 18.05
C ILE A 190 -4.87 26.94 19.19
N ALA A 191 -5.81 26.01 19.23
CA ALA A 191 -5.79 24.90 20.18
C ALA A 191 -4.95 23.76 19.62
N PHE A 192 -4.27 23.01 20.48
CA PHE A 192 -3.59 21.79 20.05
C PHE A 192 -4.50 20.57 20.17
N ASP A 193 -4.49 19.70 19.16
CA ASP A 193 -5.33 18.49 19.08
C ASP A 193 -4.53 17.20 18.84
N MET A 194 -3.42 17.05 19.58
CA MET A 194 -2.46 15.96 19.40
C MET A 194 -2.49 14.97 20.59
N PRO A 195 -3.22 13.83 20.50
CA PRO A 195 -3.29 12.85 21.59
C PRO A 195 -1.92 12.27 21.92
N GLY A 196 -1.56 12.25 23.19
CA GLY A 196 -0.27 11.74 23.66
C GLY A 196 -0.12 10.23 23.49
N ALA A 197 -1.22 9.49 23.33
CA ALA A 197 -1.23 8.06 23.04
C ALA A 197 -0.51 7.69 21.73
N ASN A 198 -0.48 8.62 20.77
CA ASN A 198 0.21 8.45 19.49
C ASN A 198 1.75 8.54 19.63
N GLY A 199 2.24 8.96 20.79
CA GLY A 199 3.66 9.12 21.06
C GLY A 199 4.26 10.30 20.30
N ALA A 200 5.57 10.22 20.02
CA ALA A 200 6.25 11.25 19.25
C ALA A 200 5.84 11.17 17.78
N MET A 201 5.31 12.27 17.24
CA MET A 201 4.83 12.33 15.86
C MET A 201 5.24 13.60 15.13
N LEU A 202 5.40 13.47 13.82
CA LEU A 202 5.53 14.53 12.84
C LEU A 202 4.59 14.19 11.68
N THR A 203 3.53 14.96 11.48
CA THR A 203 2.55 14.74 10.40
C THR A 203 2.48 15.96 9.50
N ALA A 204 2.28 15.73 8.21
CA ALA A 204 1.93 16.75 7.23
C ALA A 204 0.88 16.16 6.29
N THR A 205 -0.23 16.87 6.09
CA THR A 205 -1.32 16.48 5.17
C THR A 205 -1.74 17.68 4.34
N GLY A 206 -2.32 17.42 3.17
CA GLY A 206 -2.96 18.44 2.33
C GLY A 206 -3.48 17.85 1.02
N ASN A 207 -4.35 18.60 0.36
CA ASN A 207 -4.86 18.29 -0.97
C ASN A 207 -4.03 19.00 -2.02
N LEU A 208 -3.39 18.27 -2.92
CA LEU A 208 -2.51 18.84 -3.95
C LEU A 208 -3.18 18.79 -5.32
N THR A 209 -3.02 19.87 -6.08
CA THR A 209 -3.28 19.96 -7.52
C THR A 209 -2.03 20.46 -8.22
N LEU A 210 -1.54 19.70 -9.19
CA LEU A 210 -0.42 20.04 -10.07
C LEU A 210 -0.90 19.95 -11.51
N ASP A 211 -0.65 20.99 -12.29
CA ASP A 211 -0.74 20.96 -13.74
C ASP A 211 0.61 21.43 -14.30
N ALA A 212 1.26 20.59 -15.10
CA ALA A 212 2.48 20.91 -15.81
C ALA A 212 2.22 20.90 -17.32
N PHE A 213 1.96 22.09 -17.85
CA PHE A 213 1.74 22.44 -19.25
C PHE A 213 0.57 21.70 -19.91
N GLY A 214 -0.46 21.35 -19.14
CA GLY A 214 -1.58 20.51 -19.58
C GLY A 214 -1.18 19.06 -19.91
N PHE A 215 0.11 18.73 -19.72
CA PHE A 215 0.67 17.44 -20.07
C PHE A 215 0.62 16.48 -18.89
N VAL A 216 1.19 16.87 -17.74
CA VAL A 216 1.09 16.09 -16.49
C VAL A 216 0.13 16.78 -15.55
N GLN A 217 -0.91 16.07 -15.11
CA GLN A 217 -1.86 16.54 -14.11
C GLN A 217 -1.92 15.56 -12.95
N VAL A 218 -1.87 16.07 -11.73
CA VAL A 218 -2.00 15.28 -10.49
C VAL A 218 -2.97 15.98 -9.55
N THR A 219 -3.95 15.26 -9.03
CA THR A 219 -4.90 15.79 -8.06
C THR A 219 -5.25 14.74 -7.02
N GLY A 220 -5.24 15.10 -5.74
CA GLY A 220 -5.73 14.26 -4.64
C GLY A 220 -5.14 14.61 -3.28
N GLY A 221 -5.44 13.79 -2.28
CA GLY A 221 -4.94 13.94 -0.91
C GLY A 221 -3.56 13.31 -0.75
N PHE A 222 -2.72 13.95 0.06
CA PHE A 222 -1.39 13.46 0.38
C PHE A 222 -1.13 13.56 1.88
N ALA A 223 -0.36 12.61 2.39
CA ALA A 223 0.06 12.58 3.78
C ALA A 223 1.50 12.07 3.94
N VAL A 224 2.22 12.64 4.90
CA VAL A 224 3.51 12.15 5.37
C VAL A 224 3.48 12.11 6.88
N GLU A 225 3.80 10.97 7.48
CA GLU A 225 3.89 10.82 8.92
C GLU A 225 5.19 10.14 9.33
N LYS A 226 5.84 10.66 10.37
CA LYS A 226 6.92 9.99 11.08
C LYS A 226 6.48 9.73 12.51
N ARG A 227 6.58 8.48 12.96
CA ARG A 227 6.32 8.09 14.35
C ARG A 227 7.17 6.89 14.78
N SER A 228 7.23 6.66 16.09
CA SER A 228 7.85 5.46 16.66
C SER A 228 6.78 4.50 17.16
N THR A 229 6.89 3.23 16.78
CA THR A 229 5.93 2.19 17.17
C THR A 229 6.61 0.83 17.33
N THR A 230 5.81 -0.19 17.62
CA THR A 230 6.23 -1.58 17.70
C THR A 230 5.57 -2.36 16.57
N VAL A 231 6.33 -3.23 15.91
CA VAL A 231 5.87 -4.14 14.85
C VAL A 231 6.18 -5.58 15.22
N THR A 232 5.46 -6.52 14.61
CA THR A 232 5.69 -7.96 14.82
C THR A 232 6.38 -8.53 13.59
N LEU A 233 7.56 -9.14 13.76
CA LEU A 233 8.21 -9.91 12.71
C LEU A 233 7.52 -11.26 12.56
N ALA A 234 7.30 -11.68 11.31
CA ALA A 234 6.63 -12.93 10.96
C ALA A 234 7.34 -14.15 11.58
N ALA A 235 6.59 -15.11 12.13
CA ALA A 235 7.18 -16.35 12.61
C ALA A 235 7.79 -17.15 11.45
N THR A 236 8.83 -17.93 11.74
CA THR A 236 9.38 -18.93 10.82
C THR A 236 9.28 -20.30 11.48
N ARG A 237 9.61 -21.37 10.74
CA ARG A 237 9.67 -22.73 11.30
C ARG A 237 10.61 -22.84 12.51
N THR A 238 11.63 -21.99 12.59
CA THR A 238 12.69 -22.05 13.62
C THR A 238 12.63 -20.91 14.64
N LEU A 239 11.96 -19.81 14.32
CA LEU A 239 11.90 -18.61 15.18
C LEU A 239 10.43 -18.21 15.41
N PRO A 240 10.00 -18.03 16.67
CA PRO A 240 8.66 -17.52 16.95
C PRO A 240 8.50 -16.07 16.49
N ALA A 241 7.26 -15.61 16.36
CA ALA A 241 6.93 -14.20 16.15
C ALA A 241 7.69 -13.31 17.16
N GLN A 242 8.23 -12.19 16.70
CA GLN A 242 9.05 -11.30 17.54
C GLN A 242 8.55 -9.87 17.45
N SER A 243 8.23 -9.30 18.60
CA SER A 243 7.95 -7.87 18.73
C SER A 243 9.25 -7.06 18.63
N LEU A 244 9.25 -6.03 17.78
CA LEU A 244 10.40 -5.18 17.51
C LEU A 244 9.97 -3.71 17.50
N ALA A 245 10.74 -2.86 18.18
CA ALA A 245 10.55 -1.43 18.12
C ALA A 245 11.23 -0.78 16.93
N VAL A 246 10.48 0.13 16.29
CA VAL A 246 10.84 0.71 15.00
C VAL A 246 10.45 2.18 14.91
N ASP A 247 11.20 2.91 14.10
CA ASP A 247 10.76 4.19 13.56
C ASP A 247 10.15 3.96 12.18
N VAL A 248 8.98 4.55 11.95
CA VAL A 248 8.23 4.43 10.69
C VAL A 248 8.11 5.82 10.07
N LEU A 249 8.47 5.91 8.80
CA LEU A 249 8.15 7.03 7.92
C LEU A 249 7.14 6.54 6.89
N THR A 250 5.94 7.09 6.91
CA THR A 250 4.88 6.75 5.97
C THR A 250 4.66 7.85 4.95
N PHE A 251 4.28 7.44 3.74
CA PHE A 251 3.78 8.30 2.68
C PHE A 251 2.44 7.74 2.25
N GLY A 252 1.45 8.61 2.13
CA GLY A 252 0.11 8.22 1.78
C GLY A 252 -0.50 9.09 0.69
N MET A 253 -1.36 8.46 -0.11
CA MET A 253 -2.13 9.09 -1.18
C MET A 253 -3.59 8.68 -1.04
N ASP A 254 -4.49 9.65 -1.14
CA ASP A 254 -5.94 9.49 -1.01
C ASP A 254 -6.62 9.96 -2.29
N ASN A 255 -7.32 9.04 -2.95
CA ASN A 255 -8.08 9.27 -4.18
C ASN A 255 -7.29 10.07 -5.24
N VAL A 256 -6.00 9.76 -5.40
CA VAL A 256 -5.14 10.50 -6.33
C VAL A 256 -5.46 10.10 -7.78
N THR A 257 -5.58 11.08 -8.65
CA THR A 257 -5.65 10.91 -10.09
C THR A 257 -4.40 11.49 -10.73
N VAL A 258 -3.79 10.73 -11.62
CA VAL A 258 -2.63 11.12 -12.43
C VAL A 258 -2.99 11.00 -13.90
N PHE A 259 -2.74 12.05 -14.67
CA PHE A 259 -2.88 12.06 -16.13
C PHE A 259 -1.57 12.52 -16.76
N ALA A 260 -1.18 11.87 -17.87
CA ALA A 260 -0.06 12.25 -18.72
C ALA A 260 -0.48 12.17 -20.20
N GLY A 261 -0.62 13.31 -20.89
CA GLY A 261 -1.12 13.33 -22.26
C GLY A 261 -1.42 14.71 -22.83
N VAL A 262 -2.22 14.78 -23.89
CA VAL A 262 -2.68 16.05 -24.48
C VAL A 262 -4.12 16.35 -24.09
N ASN A 263 -4.46 17.65 -24.03
CA ASN A 263 -5.79 18.14 -23.68
C ASN A 263 -6.29 17.61 -22.31
N GLY A 264 -5.38 17.46 -21.34
CA GLY A 264 -5.72 16.99 -19.99
C GLY A 264 -6.81 17.84 -19.33
N GLY A 265 -7.74 17.17 -18.64
CA GLY A 265 -8.88 17.84 -17.99
C GLY A 265 -10.03 18.22 -18.92
N THR A 266 -9.97 17.87 -20.21
CA THR A 266 -11.05 18.10 -21.19
C THR A 266 -11.71 16.80 -21.64
N ALA A 267 -12.82 16.89 -22.38
CA ALA A 267 -13.46 15.74 -23.00
C ALA A 267 -12.60 15.11 -24.11
N ASP A 268 -11.67 15.89 -24.68
CA ASP A 268 -10.77 15.49 -25.77
C ASP A 268 -9.40 15.01 -25.24
N ALA A 269 -9.31 14.67 -23.96
CA ALA A 269 -8.08 14.23 -23.31
C ALA A 269 -7.59 12.90 -23.93
N ALA A 270 -6.35 12.89 -24.42
CA ALA A 270 -5.71 11.69 -24.95
C ALA A 270 -4.37 11.43 -24.24
N GLY A 271 -4.22 10.28 -23.60
CA GLY A 271 -3.03 9.99 -22.79
C GLY A 271 -3.18 8.81 -21.85
N LEU A 272 -2.25 8.70 -20.90
CA LEU A 272 -2.26 7.73 -19.81
C LEU A 272 -2.96 8.33 -18.59
N ARG A 273 -3.90 7.60 -18.01
CA ARG A 273 -4.60 8.00 -16.80
C ARG A 273 -4.62 6.86 -15.78
N ILE A 274 -4.27 7.18 -14.54
CA ILE A 274 -4.49 6.34 -13.38
C ILE A 274 -5.41 7.13 -12.43
N ALA A 275 -6.50 6.53 -11.99
CA ALA A 275 -7.53 7.22 -11.20
C ALA A 275 -7.91 6.44 -9.94
N GLY A 276 -8.23 7.20 -8.90
CA GLY A 276 -8.64 6.67 -7.60
C GLY A 276 -7.53 5.86 -6.94
N ILE A 277 -6.32 6.43 -6.88
CA ILE A 277 -5.17 5.82 -6.22
C ILE A 277 -5.28 6.06 -4.71
N ASP A 278 -5.43 4.98 -3.97
CA ASP A 278 -5.24 4.95 -2.52
C ASP A 278 -3.96 4.17 -2.24
N LEU A 279 -2.96 4.80 -1.62
CA LEU A 279 -1.65 4.21 -1.41
C LEU A 279 -1.16 4.47 0.00
N ALA A 280 -0.64 3.43 0.64
CA ALA A 280 0.08 3.48 1.90
C ALA A 280 1.48 2.88 1.70
N LEU A 281 2.53 3.71 1.82
CA LEU A 281 3.93 3.29 1.82
C LEU A 281 4.49 3.47 3.24
N ALA A 282 5.13 2.45 3.78
CA ALA A 282 5.82 2.49 5.06
C ALA A 282 7.31 2.12 4.90
N LEU A 283 8.18 3.04 5.31
CA LEU A 283 9.61 2.83 5.45
C LEU A 283 9.93 2.64 6.93
N VAL A 284 10.33 1.42 7.29
CA VAL A 284 10.48 1.01 8.69
C VAL A 284 11.96 0.80 9.00
N THR A 285 12.44 1.36 10.11
CA THR A 285 13.83 1.20 10.58
C THR A 285 13.86 0.68 12.01
N SER A 286 14.68 -0.34 12.28
CA SER A 286 14.89 -0.84 13.64
C SER A 286 15.56 0.20 14.51
N GLN A 287 15.02 0.45 15.70
CA GLN A 287 15.64 1.35 16.68
C GLN A 287 16.88 0.74 17.33
N ALA A 288 16.92 -0.59 17.47
CA ALA A 288 18.07 -1.30 18.04
C ALA A 288 19.21 -1.46 17.02
N GLU A 289 18.86 -1.57 15.73
CA GLU A 289 19.80 -1.80 14.63
C GLU A 289 19.47 -0.89 13.43
N PRO A 290 19.95 0.37 13.39
CA PRO A 290 19.55 1.34 12.36
C PRO A 290 19.84 0.93 10.90
N GLY A 291 20.73 -0.06 10.69
CA GLY A 291 21.00 -0.65 9.38
C GLY A 291 19.98 -1.72 8.94
N ARG A 292 19.07 -2.15 9.81
CA ARG A 292 18.01 -3.13 9.53
C ARG A 292 16.72 -2.39 9.21
N LYS A 293 16.22 -2.56 7.98
CA LYS A 293 15.09 -1.79 7.45
C LYS A 293 14.09 -2.71 6.77
N TRP A 294 12.85 -2.25 6.69
CA TRP A 294 11.78 -2.88 5.92
C TRP A 294 11.06 -1.84 5.07
N THR A 295 10.50 -2.30 3.97
CA THR A 295 9.62 -1.50 3.11
C THR A 295 8.33 -2.26 2.95
N ALA A 296 7.21 -1.61 3.22
CA ALA A 296 5.89 -2.15 2.94
C ALA A 296 5.10 -1.15 2.09
N LEU A 297 4.38 -1.62 1.09
CA LEU A 297 3.50 -0.80 0.28
C LEU A 297 2.22 -1.57 -0.01
N GLN A 298 1.09 -0.91 0.18
CA GLN A 298 -0.22 -1.40 -0.20
C GLN A 298 -0.92 -0.28 -0.95
N ALA A 299 -1.32 -0.56 -2.19
CA ALA A 299 -1.94 0.43 -3.06
C ALA A 299 -3.07 -0.18 -3.87
N ASN A 300 -4.14 0.58 -4.04
CA ASN A 300 -5.24 0.26 -4.94
C ASN A 300 -5.44 1.42 -5.92
N ALA A 301 -5.80 1.11 -7.15
CA ALA A 301 -6.27 2.09 -8.12
C ALA A 301 -7.55 1.60 -8.79
N THR A 302 -8.55 2.48 -8.86
CA THR A 302 -9.84 2.17 -9.51
C THR A 302 -9.65 1.79 -10.97
N SER A 303 -8.80 2.53 -11.68
CA SER A 303 -8.48 2.24 -13.08
C SER A 303 -7.10 2.76 -13.47
N ALA A 304 -6.42 2.03 -14.35
CA ALA A 304 -5.23 2.48 -15.06
C ALA A 304 -5.39 2.13 -16.55
N GLY A 305 -5.17 3.10 -17.44
CA GLY A 305 -5.28 2.85 -18.86
C GLY A 305 -5.14 4.10 -19.70
N PHE A 306 -5.40 3.94 -20.99
CA PHE A 306 -5.40 5.05 -21.93
C PHE A 306 -6.78 5.71 -21.95
N VAL A 307 -6.79 7.02 -22.13
CA VAL A 307 -7.99 7.83 -22.41
C VAL A 307 -7.84 8.46 -23.79
N GLY A 308 -8.96 8.75 -24.45
CA GLY A 308 -9.00 9.39 -25.77
C GLY A 308 -8.52 8.52 -26.95
N LEU A 309 -8.22 7.24 -26.71
CA LEU A 309 -7.84 6.26 -27.73
C LEU A 309 -8.88 5.14 -27.70
N SER A 310 -9.84 5.17 -28.63
CA SER A 310 -10.98 4.24 -28.67
C SER A 310 -10.64 2.87 -29.28
N ASP A 311 -9.60 2.81 -30.09
CA ASP A 311 -9.38 1.67 -31.00
C ASP A 311 -8.22 0.78 -30.56
N LEU A 312 -7.55 1.15 -29.48
CA LEU A 312 -6.35 0.48 -29.01
C LEU A 312 -6.24 0.70 -27.50
N LEU A 313 -5.98 -0.39 -26.78
CA LEU A 313 -5.16 -0.49 -25.55
C LEU A 313 -5.88 -1.13 -24.37
N PRO A 314 -5.13 -1.86 -23.52
CA PRO A 314 -5.71 -2.51 -22.36
C PRO A 314 -6.24 -1.48 -21.37
N THR A 315 -7.43 -1.75 -20.82
CA THR A 315 -7.91 -1.07 -19.62
C THR A 315 -7.69 -2.00 -18.43
N ILE A 316 -7.12 -1.47 -17.36
CA ILE A 316 -6.97 -2.16 -16.10
C ILE A 316 -7.95 -1.53 -15.11
N ARG A 317 -8.72 -2.36 -14.41
CA ARG A 317 -9.60 -1.96 -13.31
C ARG A 317 -9.18 -2.68 -12.04
N ASN A 318 -9.52 -2.10 -10.89
CA ASN A 318 -9.26 -2.70 -9.57
C ASN A 318 -7.80 -3.18 -9.43
N LEU A 319 -6.86 -2.30 -9.79
CA LEU A 319 -5.43 -2.57 -9.69
C LEU A 319 -5.06 -2.59 -8.21
N SER A 320 -4.44 -3.67 -7.75
CA SER A 320 -3.87 -3.82 -6.42
C SER A 320 -2.36 -4.06 -6.51
N VAL A 321 -1.61 -3.45 -5.61
CA VAL A 321 -0.16 -3.63 -5.46
C VAL A 321 0.16 -3.85 -3.99
N GLU A 322 0.83 -4.95 -3.70
CA GLU A 322 1.30 -5.31 -2.36
C GLU A 322 2.81 -5.53 -2.41
N LEU A 323 3.53 -5.00 -1.42
CA LEU A 323 4.95 -5.19 -1.26
C LEU A 323 5.26 -5.29 0.24
N ASN A 324 6.03 -6.29 0.61
CA ASN A 324 6.57 -6.46 1.96
C ASN A 324 7.99 -7.02 1.84
N GLN A 325 8.99 -6.21 2.15
CA GLN A 325 10.39 -6.51 1.88
C GLN A 325 11.26 -6.22 3.11
N ALA A 326 12.26 -7.08 3.33
CA ALA A 326 13.31 -6.84 4.31
C ALA A 326 14.59 -6.39 3.60
N SER A 327 15.34 -5.46 4.18
CA SER A 327 16.56 -4.96 3.53
C SER A 327 17.73 -5.94 3.59
N ARG A 328 17.65 -6.94 4.48
CA ARG A 328 18.70 -7.94 4.69
C ARG A 328 18.29 -9.24 4.04
N ALA A 329 19.20 -9.86 3.30
CA ALA A 329 18.95 -11.15 2.67
C ALA A 329 18.57 -12.21 3.71
N ASN A 330 17.49 -12.96 3.44
CA ASN A 330 16.94 -14.01 4.30
C ASN A 330 16.50 -13.53 5.70
N ASP A 331 16.20 -12.24 5.85
CA ASP A 331 15.62 -11.72 7.08
C ASP A 331 14.09 -11.93 7.11
N ARG A 332 13.50 -11.81 8.29
CA ARG A 332 12.06 -11.91 8.49
C ARG A 332 11.40 -10.59 8.06
N VAL A 333 10.29 -10.70 7.34
CA VAL A 333 9.41 -9.56 7.07
C VAL A 333 8.56 -9.21 8.29
N ILE A 334 7.93 -8.04 8.25
CA ILE A 334 6.90 -7.65 9.22
C ILE A 334 5.62 -8.40 8.85
N ASP A 335 4.91 -8.92 9.85
CA ASP A 335 3.61 -9.53 9.68
C ASP A 335 2.51 -8.51 10.00
N PHE A 336 1.92 -7.95 8.96
CA PHE A 336 0.87 -6.94 9.07
C PHE A 336 -0.51 -7.57 9.25
N SER A 337 -0.70 -8.85 8.94
CA SER A 337 -1.97 -9.55 9.18
C SER A 337 -2.27 -9.70 10.68
N ALA A 338 -1.23 -9.87 11.50
CA ALA A 338 -1.36 -9.99 12.96
C ALA A 338 -1.59 -8.64 13.64
N ALA A 339 -1.04 -7.56 13.08
CA ALA A 339 -1.16 -6.20 13.59
C ALA A 339 -1.06 -5.20 12.42
N PRO A 340 -2.20 -4.80 11.83
CA PRO A 340 -2.21 -3.89 10.70
C PRO A 340 -1.55 -2.56 11.04
N LEU A 341 -0.85 -1.99 10.07
CA LEU A 341 -0.25 -0.67 10.21
C LEU A 341 -1.16 0.37 9.57
N THR A 342 -1.90 1.12 10.39
CA THR A 342 -2.71 2.25 9.92
C THR A 342 -1.83 3.41 9.48
N VAL A 343 -1.99 3.81 8.22
CA VAL A 343 -1.26 4.89 7.55
C VAL A 343 -2.23 6.02 7.21
N LEU A 344 -1.86 7.25 7.56
CA LEU A 344 -2.54 8.44 7.09
C LEU A 344 -2.29 8.61 5.59
N ILE A 345 -3.35 8.77 4.79
CA ILE A 345 -3.27 8.89 3.33
C ILE A 345 -3.70 10.23 2.76
N GLY A 346 -4.43 11.02 3.56
CA GLY A 346 -4.84 12.37 3.22
C GLY A 346 -5.43 13.09 4.43
N PRO A 347 -5.98 14.30 4.28
CA PRO A 347 -6.65 15.02 5.36
C PRO A 347 -7.80 14.21 5.97
N GLY A 348 -7.57 13.63 7.15
CA GLY A 348 -8.55 12.82 7.88
C GLY A 348 -8.81 11.42 7.31
N GLN A 349 -8.02 10.96 6.34
CA GLN A 349 -8.19 9.64 5.69
C GLN A 349 -7.04 8.69 6.04
N THR A 350 -7.36 7.41 6.25
CA THR A 350 -6.38 6.38 6.61
C THR A 350 -6.63 5.08 5.85
N VAL A 351 -5.56 4.34 5.58
CA VAL A 351 -5.58 2.97 5.04
C VAL A 351 -4.67 2.09 5.89
N ASP A 352 -5.09 0.85 6.11
CA ASP A 352 -4.28 -0.16 6.79
C ASP A 352 -3.41 -0.92 5.78
N ILE A 353 -2.15 -1.14 6.14
CA ILE A 353 -1.33 -2.19 5.53
C ILE A 353 -1.58 -3.47 6.33
N ASP A 354 -2.01 -4.55 5.66
CA ASP A 354 -2.47 -5.81 6.28
C ASP A 354 -1.88 -7.09 5.64
N ILE A 355 -0.76 -6.93 4.92
CA ILE A 355 -0.05 -8.03 4.24
C ILE A 355 0.43 -9.13 5.22
N ASP A 356 0.06 -10.37 4.94
CA ASP A 356 0.51 -11.56 5.70
C ASP A 356 2.02 -11.80 5.55
N GLY A 357 2.71 -11.84 6.69
CA GLY A 357 4.15 -12.09 6.74
C GLY A 357 4.56 -13.57 6.55
N ALA A 358 3.62 -14.52 6.58
CA ALA A 358 3.89 -15.96 6.46
C ALA A 358 4.46 -16.34 5.07
N ALA A 359 4.09 -15.61 4.02
CA ALA A 359 4.63 -15.77 2.68
C ALA A 359 6.11 -15.35 2.55
N GLY A 360 6.65 -14.64 3.56
CA GLY A 360 7.98 -14.05 3.54
C GLY A 360 8.00 -12.73 2.75
N GLU A 361 9.11 -12.46 2.06
CA GLU A 361 9.16 -11.30 1.15
C GLU A 361 8.12 -11.44 0.05
N LEU A 362 7.31 -10.42 -0.18
CA LEU A 362 6.25 -10.39 -1.18
C LEU A 362 6.38 -9.16 -2.06
N VAL A 363 6.16 -9.34 -3.37
CA VAL A 363 5.81 -8.30 -4.32
C VAL A 363 4.68 -8.88 -5.18
N ARG A 364 3.50 -8.27 -5.14
CA ARG A 364 2.33 -8.71 -5.90
C ARG A 364 1.69 -7.52 -6.59
N VAL A 365 1.25 -7.75 -7.83
CA VAL A 365 0.43 -6.82 -8.61
C VAL A 365 -0.69 -7.61 -9.24
N GLU A 366 -1.93 -7.18 -9.05
CA GLU A 366 -3.11 -7.80 -9.66
C GLU A 366 -4.04 -6.74 -10.23
N GLY A 367 -4.77 -7.07 -11.29
CA GLY A 367 -5.81 -6.20 -11.80
C GLY A 367 -6.72 -6.90 -12.79
N ASP A 368 -7.91 -6.35 -12.97
CA ASP A 368 -8.87 -6.82 -13.95
C ASP A 368 -8.52 -6.18 -15.29
N ILE A 369 -7.93 -6.97 -16.19
CA ILE A 369 -7.44 -6.52 -17.48
C ILE A 369 -8.52 -6.83 -18.51
N THR A 370 -8.81 -5.86 -19.37
CA THR A 370 -9.53 -6.10 -20.63
C THR A 370 -8.65 -5.63 -21.78
N LEU A 371 -8.35 -6.54 -22.69
CA LEU A 371 -7.61 -6.28 -23.93
C LEU A 371 -8.51 -6.70 -25.09
N GLN A 372 -8.80 -5.74 -25.97
CA GLN A 372 -9.48 -5.97 -27.23
C GLN A 372 -8.59 -5.48 -28.36
N LEU A 373 -8.31 -6.38 -29.31
CA LEU A 373 -7.54 -6.11 -30.52
C LEU A 373 -8.52 -6.20 -31.69
N PHE A 374 -9.20 -5.08 -31.97
CA PHE A 374 -10.27 -4.99 -32.96
C PHE A 374 -11.36 -6.05 -32.70
N ASP A 375 -11.81 -6.72 -33.76
CA ASP A 375 -12.74 -7.86 -33.69
C ASP A 375 -12.01 -9.21 -33.70
N PHE A 376 -10.67 -9.19 -33.63
CA PHE A 376 -9.86 -10.38 -33.82
C PHE A 376 -9.54 -11.12 -32.53
N ALA A 377 -9.13 -10.40 -31.49
CA ALA A 377 -8.75 -11.01 -30.23
C ALA A 377 -9.30 -10.23 -29.04
N TYR A 378 -9.81 -10.98 -28.08
CA TYR A 378 -10.36 -10.48 -26.83
C TYR A 378 -9.78 -11.28 -25.67
N LEU A 379 -9.41 -10.57 -24.61
CA LEU A 379 -9.03 -11.15 -23.32
C LEU A 379 -9.63 -10.29 -22.23
N SER A 380 -10.34 -10.90 -21.28
CA SER A 380 -10.81 -10.22 -20.07
C SER A 380 -10.73 -11.13 -18.87
N GLY A 381 -10.23 -10.61 -17.76
CA GLY A 381 -10.16 -11.34 -16.49
C GLY A 381 -9.15 -10.72 -15.55
N ARG A 382 -9.09 -11.26 -14.33
CA ARG A 382 -8.09 -10.84 -13.34
C ARG A 382 -6.76 -11.52 -13.63
N ILE A 383 -5.71 -10.73 -13.79
CA ILE A 383 -4.34 -11.23 -13.98
C ILE A 383 -3.48 -10.74 -12.83
N GLY A 384 -2.67 -11.64 -12.28
CA GLY A 384 -1.74 -11.36 -11.19
C GLY A 384 -0.32 -11.76 -11.51
N PHE A 385 0.63 -10.99 -10.99
CA PHE A 385 2.04 -11.31 -10.93
C PHE A 385 2.47 -11.24 -9.48
N GLU A 386 3.06 -12.31 -8.97
CA GLU A 386 3.56 -12.33 -7.61
C GLU A 386 4.96 -12.93 -7.55
N LYS A 387 5.81 -12.31 -6.74
CA LYS A 387 7.12 -12.80 -6.37
C LYS A 387 7.13 -12.93 -4.86
N TYR A 388 7.49 -14.12 -4.37
CA TYR A 388 7.71 -14.30 -2.95
C TYR A 388 8.83 -15.27 -2.62
N SER A 389 9.34 -15.16 -1.40
CA SER A 389 10.47 -15.94 -0.87
C SER A 389 10.06 -16.57 0.46
N PRO A 390 9.54 -17.82 0.46
CA PRO A 390 9.06 -18.43 1.69
C PRO A 390 10.18 -18.58 2.71
N THR A 391 9.82 -18.38 3.97
CA THR A 391 10.74 -18.61 5.09
C THR A 391 10.87 -20.09 5.44
N ALA A 392 9.93 -20.93 5.03
CA ALA A 392 9.96 -22.38 5.23
C ALA A 392 10.64 -23.09 4.04
N PRO A 393 11.43 -24.16 4.30
CA PRO A 393 11.99 -24.96 3.22
C PRO A 393 10.88 -25.69 2.46
N ILE A 394 11.05 -25.80 1.15
CA ILE A 394 10.19 -26.62 0.30
C ILE A 394 10.74 -28.05 0.25
N THR A 395 9.85 -29.00 0.02
CA THR A 395 10.16 -30.42 -0.10
C THR A 395 10.20 -30.82 -1.57
N LEU A 396 11.33 -31.37 -2.01
CA LEU A 396 11.50 -31.98 -3.31
C LEU A 396 11.23 -33.48 -3.23
N ALA A 397 10.40 -33.99 -4.14
CA ALA A 397 10.38 -35.41 -4.46
C ALA A 397 11.63 -35.75 -5.28
N THR A 398 12.22 -36.91 -5.02
CA THR A 398 13.43 -37.40 -5.70
C THR A 398 13.15 -38.74 -6.39
N ALA A 399 13.96 -39.08 -7.39
CA ALA A 399 13.85 -40.36 -8.10
C ALA A 399 14.05 -41.60 -7.19
N THR A 400 14.73 -41.44 -6.05
CA THR A 400 14.94 -42.52 -5.06
C THR A 400 13.77 -42.66 -4.08
N GLY A 401 12.78 -41.75 -4.14
CA GLY A 401 11.63 -41.72 -3.23
C GLY A 401 11.92 -41.12 -1.85
N VAL A 402 13.16 -40.68 -1.58
CA VAL A 402 13.55 -40.02 -0.33
C VAL A 402 13.39 -38.49 -0.49
N PRO A 403 12.46 -37.84 0.22
CA PRO A 403 12.25 -36.40 0.08
C PRO A 403 13.47 -35.58 0.50
N GLN A 404 13.74 -34.48 -0.19
CA GLN A 404 14.83 -33.56 0.11
C GLN A 404 14.27 -32.18 0.43
N GLN A 405 14.64 -31.60 1.58
CA GLN A 405 14.29 -30.22 1.90
C GLN A 405 15.32 -29.24 1.35
N VAL A 406 14.84 -28.17 0.73
CA VAL A 406 15.68 -27.09 0.20
C VAL A 406 15.04 -25.73 0.49
N THR A 407 15.86 -24.71 0.69
CA THR A 407 15.36 -23.32 0.76
C THR A 407 15.07 -22.81 -0.65
N ALA A 408 13.87 -22.27 -0.84
CA ALA A 408 13.52 -21.53 -2.04
C ALA A 408 14.06 -20.10 -1.91
N THR A 409 14.83 -19.64 -2.89
CA THR A 409 15.40 -18.27 -2.90
C THR A 409 14.52 -17.28 -3.65
N SER A 410 13.61 -17.76 -4.50
CA SER A 410 12.62 -16.95 -5.21
C SER A 410 11.56 -17.86 -5.80
N MET A 411 10.30 -17.45 -5.68
CA MET A 411 9.19 -17.98 -6.46
C MET A 411 8.54 -16.84 -7.23
N LEU A 412 8.34 -17.04 -8.52
CA LEU A 412 7.61 -16.14 -9.40
C LEU A 412 6.36 -16.87 -9.87
N ALA A 413 5.20 -16.29 -9.61
CA ALA A 413 3.93 -16.79 -10.09
C ALA A 413 3.23 -15.78 -11.01
N ILE A 414 2.53 -16.34 -12.00
CA ILE A 414 1.59 -15.63 -12.86
C ILE A 414 0.24 -16.31 -12.65
N THR A 415 -0.77 -15.53 -12.32
CA THR A 415 -2.12 -16.01 -12.05
C THR A 415 -3.12 -15.39 -13.00
N GLY A 416 -4.14 -16.16 -13.33
CA GLY A 416 -5.34 -15.70 -14.01
C GLY A 416 -6.56 -16.23 -13.29
N GLN A 417 -7.57 -15.40 -13.11
CA GLN A 417 -8.87 -15.78 -12.56
C GLN A 417 -9.99 -15.27 -13.46
N GLY A 418 -10.93 -16.16 -13.77
CA GLY A 418 -12.10 -15.83 -14.59
C GLY A 418 -11.73 -15.33 -15.98
N VAL A 419 -10.60 -15.80 -16.54
CA VAL A 419 -10.07 -15.27 -17.79
C VAL A 419 -10.86 -15.81 -18.97
N SER A 420 -11.59 -14.92 -19.64
CA SER A 420 -12.21 -15.20 -20.93
C SER A 420 -11.27 -14.79 -22.06
N VAL A 421 -11.17 -15.64 -23.08
CA VAL A 421 -10.34 -15.41 -24.26
C VAL A 421 -11.16 -15.73 -25.50
N PHE A 422 -11.03 -14.91 -26.53
CA PHE A 422 -11.51 -15.23 -27.88
C PHE A 422 -10.45 -14.81 -28.90
N VAL A 423 -10.23 -15.66 -29.90
CA VAL A 423 -9.38 -15.37 -31.06
C VAL A 423 -10.11 -15.84 -32.31
N GLY A 424 -10.46 -14.94 -33.20
CA GLY A 424 -11.32 -15.24 -34.34
C GLY A 424 -11.85 -14.00 -35.04
N TYR A 425 -13.03 -14.10 -35.62
CA TYR A 425 -13.79 -12.98 -36.17
C TYR A 425 -15.15 -12.93 -35.48
N ALA A 426 -15.58 -11.75 -35.06
CA ALA A 426 -16.91 -11.52 -34.48
C ALA A 426 -17.76 -10.69 -35.45
N ASP A 427 -18.83 -11.28 -35.99
CA ASP A 427 -19.78 -10.57 -36.86
C ASP A 427 -20.58 -9.56 -36.02
N GLY A 428 -20.57 -8.29 -36.44
CA GLY A 428 -21.13 -7.18 -35.67
C GLY A 428 -20.27 -6.73 -34.47
N GLY A 429 -19.03 -7.22 -34.35
CA GLY A 429 -18.08 -6.88 -33.28
C GLY A 429 -18.23 -7.75 -32.03
N PHE A 430 -17.20 -7.75 -31.17
CA PHE A 430 -17.20 -8.52 -29.93
C PHE A 430 -17.89 -7.74 -28.80
N ASP A 431 -18.96 -8.29 -28.22
CA ASP A 431 -19.66 -7.69 -27.09
C ASP A 431 -18.93 -8.01 -25.78
N THR A 432 -18.23 -7.01 -25.22
CA THR A 432 -17.40 -7.17 -24.01
C THR A 432 -18.20 -7.40 -22.72
N SER A 433 -19.54 -7.29 -22.77
CA SER A 433 -20.44 -7.58 -21.65
C SER A 433 -20.89 -9.05 -21.60
N LYS A 434 -20.58 -9.83 -22.64
CA LYS A 434 -21.00 -11.23 -22.79
C LYS A 434 -19.80 -12.16 -22.85
N THR A 435 -19.96 -13.37 -22.32
CA THR A 435 -18.97 -14.44 -22.54
C THR A 435 -19.02 -14.92 -24.00
N PRO A 436 -17.97 -15.58 -24.52
CA PRO A 436 -17.99 -16.21 -25.84
C PRO A 436 -19.21 -17.12 -26.06
N ASP A 437 -19.59 -17.93 -25.06
CA ASP A 437 -20.77 -18.80 -25.15
C ASP A 437 -22.08 -18.02 -25.35
N GLN A 438 -22.24 -16.88 -24.69
CA GLN A 438 -23.45 -16.06 -24.76
C GLN A 438 -23.64 -15.36 -26.11
N GLN A 439 -22.56 -15.24 -26.87
CA GLN A 439 -22.54 -14.63 -28.21
C GLN A 439 -22.02 -15.62 -29.26
N ALA A 440 -22.18 -16.92 -29.02
CA ALA A 440 -21.67 -17.97 -29.91
C ALA A 440 -22.15 -17.82 -31.37
N GLY A 441 -23.38 -17.33 -31.58
CA GLY A 441 -24.00 -17.19 -32.90
C GLY A 441 -23.34 -16.15 -33.82
N ASN A 442 -22.50 -15.27 -33.28
CA ASN A 442 -21.78 -14.24 -34.02
C ASN A 442 -20.26 -14.43 -34.00
N LEU A 443 -19.75 -15.52 -33.43
CA LEU A 443 -18.32 -15.78 -33.32
C LEU A 443 -17.86 -16.83 -34.34
N TYR A 444 -16.68 -16.61 -34.92
CA TYR A 444 -15.98 -17.52 -35.83
C TYR A 444 -14.52 -17.65 -35.39
N GLY A 445 -14.19 -18.69 -34.62
CA GLY A 445 -12.84 -18.84 -34.06
C GLY A 445 -12.80 -19.68 -32.80
N PHE A 446 -11.74 -19.53 -32.01
CA PHE A 446 -11.53 -20.28 -30.77
C PHE A 446 -11.84 -19.40 -29.57
N GLY A 447 -12.55 -19.94 -28.58
CA GLY A 447 -12.81 -19.20 -27.33
C GLY A 447 -12.75 -20.07 -26.09
N VAL A 448 -12.48 -19.39 -24.98
CA VAL A 448 -12.47 -19.91 -23.61
C VAL A 448 -13.37 -19.00 -22.77
N SER A 449 -14.37 -19.59 -22.13
CA SER A 449 -15.41 -18.80 -21.44
C SER A 449 -14.96 -18.32 -20.06
N SER A 450 -14.15 -19.12 -19.38
CA SER A 450 -13.53 -18.78 -18.10
C SER A 450 -12.35 -19.71 -17.86
N ALA A 451 -11.19 -19.15 -17.54
CA ALA A 451 -9.99 -19.88 -17.18
C ALA A 451 -9.42 -19.35 -15.86
N ASP A 452 -9.20 -20.27 -14.92
CA ASP A 452 -8.40 -20.04 -13.73
C ASP A 452 -7.07 -20.74 -13.92
N PHE A 453 -5.95 -20.02 -13.85
CA PHE A 453 -4.63 -20.61 -14.04
C PHE A 453 -3.58 -20.03 -13.10
N GLY A 454 -2.59 -20.85 -12.81
CA GLY A 454 -1.43 -20.48 -12.03
C GLY A 454 -0.18 -21.11 -12.64
N ILE A 455 0.81 -20.29 -12.94
CA ILE A 455 2.11 -20.70 -13.43
C ILE A 455 3.13 -20.29 -12.38
N LEU A 456 4.00 -21.20 -11.97
CA LEU A 456 5.04 -20.97 -10.98
C LEU A 456 6.40 -21.33 -11.56
N ILE A 457 7.36 -20.43 -11.37
CA ILE A 457 8.79 -20.67 -11.57
C ILE A 457 9.48 -20.48 -10.21
N ALA A 458 10.02 -21.56 -9.66
CA ALA A 458 10.66 -21.58 -8.36
C ALA A 458 12.17 -21.84 -8.48
N LYS A 459 12.98 -20.99 -7.85
CA LYS A 459 14.42 -21.22 -7.65
C LYS A 459 14.65 -21.81 -6.28
N ALA A 460 15.13 -23.05 -6.22
CA ALA A 460 15.37 -23.75 -4.97
C ALA A 460 16.52 -24.75 -5.10
N GLY A 461 17.38 -24.84 -4.07
CA GLY A 461 18.53 -25.75 -4.09
C GLY A 461 19.49 -25.54 -5.28
N GLY A 462 19.58 -24.32 -5.81
CA GLY A 462 20.39 -23.96 -6.98
C GLY A 462 19.79 -24.35 -8.34
N GLN A 463 18.57 -24.89 -8.38
CA GLN A 463 17.87 -25.28 -9.61
C GLN A 463 16.59 -24.47 -9.82
N SER A 464 16.06 -24.51 -11.04
CA SER A 464 14.76 -23.91 -11.38
C SER A 464 13.72 -25.00 -11.63
N TYR A 465 12.56 -24.86 -11.02
CA TYR A 465 11.41 -25.76 -11.17
C TYR A 465 10.24 -24.98 -11.78
N THR A 466 9.50 -25.62 -12.67
CA THR A 466 8.33 -25.03 -13.32
C THR A 466 7.11 -25.89 -13.05
N ALA A 467 6.06 -25.27 -12.53
CA ALA A 467 4.76 -25.90 -12.35
C ALA A 467 3.68 -25.01 -12.94
N ALA A 468 2.63 -25.60 -13.51
CA ALA A 468 1.48 -24.88 -13.97
C ALA A 468 0.21 -25.71 -13.77
N LYS A 469 -0.88 -25.06 -13.44
CA LYS A 469 -2.22 -25.66 -13.42
C LYS A 469 -3.19 -24.67 -14.04
N ALA A 470 -4.09 -25.15 -14.89
CA ALA A 470 -5.16 -24.35 -15.44
C ALA A 470 -6.46 -25.16 -15.46
N ASN A 471 -7.56 -24.52 -15.07
CA ASN A 471 -8.91 -25.06 -15.15
C ASN A 471 -9.70 -24.16 -16.10
N LEU A 472 -10.15 -24.69 -17.23
CA LEU A 472 -10.90 -23.99 -18.24
C LEU A 472 -12.34 -24.52 -18.22
N ALA A 473 -13.31 -23.67 -17.90
CA ALA A 473 -14.70 -24.07 -17.73
C ALA A 473 -15.30 -24.61 -19.04
N HIS A 474 -15.09 -23.88 -20.13
CA HIS A 474 -15.53 -24.28 -21.47
C HIS A 474 -14.56 -23.73 -22.51
N VAL A 475 -14.18 -24.59 -23.44
CA VAL A 475 -13.35 -24.28 -24.61
C VAL A 475 -14.09 -24.76 -25.85
N ALA A 476 -14.25 -23.91 -26.85
CA ALA A 476 -14.97 -24.29 -28.07
C ALA A 476 -14.42 -23.63 -29.33
N LEU A 477 -14.66 -24.29 -30.45
CA LEU A 477 -14.56 -23.71 -31.78
C LEU A 477 -15.94 -23.21 -32.21
N TYR A 478 -16.04 -21.92 -32.52
CA TYR A 478 -17.24 -21.22 -32.97
C TYR A 478 -17.20 -20.99 -34.49
N GLY A 479 -18.38 -20.77 -35.08
CA GLY A 479 -18.54 -20.41 -36.50
C GLY A 479 -19.01 -21.55 -37.41
N PHE A 480 -19.38 -22.69 -36.82
CA PHE A 480 -19.95 -23.84 -37.53
C PHE A 480 -21.36 -24.11 -37.02
N ASP A 481 -22.25 -24.62 -37.89
CA ASP A 481 -23.52 -25.19 -37.43
C ASP A 481 -23.20 -26.39 -36.53
N PRO A 482 -23.69 -26.45 -35.27
CA PRO A 482 -23.49 -27.60 -34.39
C PRO A 482 -24.04 -28.93 -34.94
N ASN A 483 -24.86 -28.87 -35.98
CA ASN A 483 -25.27 -30.07 -36.73
C ASN A 483 -24.20 -30.57 -37.68
N ASP A 484 -23.35 -29.69 -38.22
CA ASP A 484 -22.30 -30.02 -39.18
C ASP A 484 -20.94 -30.24 -38.52
N PHE A 485 -20.55 -29.39 -37.57
CA PHE A 485 -19.28 -29.53 -36.87
C PHE A 485 -19.35 -28.94 -35.47
N GLU A 486 -18.96 -29.72 -34.47
CA GLU A 486 -18.79 -29.24 -33.10
C GLU A 486 -17.47 -29.78 -32.55
N LEU A 487 -16.66 -28.88 -31.98
CA LEU A 487 -15.47 -29.22 -31.21
C LEU A 487 -15.47 -28.40 -29.94
N SER A 488 -15.72 -29.04 -28.80
CA SER A 488 -15.78 -28.40 -27.50
C SER A 488 -15.23 -29.29 -26.38
N ALA A 489 -14.80 -28.65 -25.30
CA ALA A 489 -14.40 -29.32 -24.07
C ALA A 489 -14.89 -28.53 -22.86
N SER A 490 -15.54 -29.23 -21.92
CA SER A 490 -15.95 -28.71 -20.62
C SER A 490 -15.05 -29.22 -19.50
N ASP A 491 -14.73 -28.33 -18.57
CA ASP A 491 -13.81 -28.56 -17.44
C ASP A 491 -12.48 -29.15 -17.91
N LEU A 492 -11.84 -28.44 -18.84
CA LEU A 492 -10.52 -28.81 -19.34
C LEU A 492 -9.47 -28.39 -18.31
N GLN A 493 -8.77 -29.37 -17.75
CA GLN A 493 -7.68 -29.20 -16.80
C GLN A 493 -6.34 -29.43 -17.49
N LEU A 494 -5.41 -28.48 -17.33
CA LEU A 494 -4.03 -28.57 -17.75
C LEU A 494 -3.13 -28.65 -16.52
N GLU A 495 -2.17 -29.55 -16.53
CA GLU A 495 -1.25 -29.76 -15.41
C GLU A 495 0.17 -29.94 -15.90
N ILE A 496 1.10 -29.21 -15.28
CA ILE A 496 2.52 -29.31 -15.53
C ILE A 496 3.23 -29.27 -14.17
N ASN A 497 4.10 -30.24 -13.90
CA ASN A 497 5.06 -30.20 -12.82
C ASN A 497 6.37 -30.76 -13.35
N ARG A 498 7.32 -29.90 -13.69
CA ARG A 498 8.56 -30.31 -14.35
C ARG A 498 9.59 -30.76 -13.34
N ALA A 499 10.17 -31.93 -13.57
CA ALA A 499 11.36 -32.36 -12.85
C ALA A 499 12.65 -31.72 -13.40
N ASP A 500 13.66 -31.56 -12.55
CA ASP A 500 15.03 -31.19 -12.94
C ASP A 500 15.73 -32.33 -13.68
N ALA A 501 16.97 -32.08 -14.15
CA ALA A 501 17.77 -33.09 -14.86
C ALA A 501 18.08 -34.35 -14.01
N ASN A 502 17.92 -34.28 -12.69
CA ASN A 502 18.13 -35.39 -11.76
C ASN A 502 16.82 -36.08 -11.35
N GLY A 503 15.69 -35.73 -11.97
CA GLY A 503 14.37 -36.27 -11.62
C GLY A 503 13.81 -35.74 -10.31
N ARG A 504 14.30 -34.60 -9.81
CA ARG A 504 13.73 -33.92 -8.64
C ARG A 504 12.61 -32.99 -9.06
N SER A 505 11.54 -32.91 -8.29
CA SER A 505 10.40 -32.01 -8.56
C SER A 505 9.83 -31.51 -7.24
N ILE A 506 9.10 -30.40 -7.26
CA ILE A 506 8.47 -29.87 -6.05
C ILE A 506 7.28 -30.77 -5.66
N ASP A 507 7.25 -31.18 -4.40
CA ASP A 507 6.11 -31.81 -3.75
C ASP A 507 5.35 -30.72 -3.00
N PHE A 508 4.36 -30.12 -3.68
CA PHE A 508 3.61 -28.99 -3.14
C PHE A 508 2.79 -29.41 -1.92
N VAL A 509 2.23 -30.62 -1.93
CA VAL A 509 1.42 -31.12 -0.81
C VAL A 509 2.28 -31.27 0.45
N ARG A 510 3.50 -31.81 0.33
CA ARG A 510 4.41 -31.89 1.49
C ARG A 510 5.00 -30.54 1.89
N SER A 511 5.12 -29.61 0.95
CA SER A 511 5.70 -28.28 1.19
C SER A 511 4.73 -27.32 1.86
N PHE A 512 3.46 -27.33 1.45
CA PHE A 512 2.46 -26.32 1.80
C PHE A 512 1.20 -26.89 2.47
N GLY A 513 1.09 -28.22 2.60
CA GLY A 513 -0.05 -28.91 3.21
C GLY A 513 -1.03 -29.48 2.19
N ALA A 514 -2.15 -30.03 2.68
CA ALA A 514 -3.09 -30.81 1.85
C ALA A 514 -3.67 -30.03 0.65
N GLY A 515 -3.82 -28.70 0.77
CA GLY A 515 -4.32 -27.84 -0.29
C GLY A 515 -3.26 -27.41 -1.32
N GLY A 516 -1.99 -27.78 -1.14
CA GLY A 516 -0.90 -27.33 -1.99
C GLY A 516 -0.59 -25.83 -1.81
N LEU A 517 0.04 -25.24 -2.82
CA LEU A 517 0.39 -23.83 -2.86
C LEU A 517 -0.72 -23.05 -3.56
N VAL A 518 -1.41 -22.22 -2.81
CA VAL A 518 -2.42 -21.26 -3.32
C VAL A 518 -1.69 -20.09 -3.97
N LEU A 519 -2.13 -19.70 -5.16
CA LEU A 519 -1.57 -18.57 -5.91
C LEU A 519 -2.59 -17.45 -6.08
N GLY A 520 -2.11 -16.21 -6.08
CA GLY A 520 -2.91 -14.99 -6.17
C GLY A 520 -3.66 -14.64 -4.87
N SER A 521 -4.18 -13.42 -4.79
CA SER A 521 -4.85 -12.90 -3.59
C SER A 521 -6.18 -13.61 -3.27
N THR A 522 -6.89 -14.08 -4.28
CA THR A 522 -8.20 -14.74 -4.15
C THR A 522 -8.12 -16.25 -3.96
N GLY A 523 -6.95 -16.84 -4.25
CA GLY A 523 -6.74 -18.28 -4.17
C GLY A 523 -7.54 -19.13 -5.16
N ALA A 524 -7.86 -18.58 -6.34
CA ALA A 524 -8.62 -19.28 -7.37
C ALA A 524 -7.96 -20.57 -7.89
N ILE A 525 -6.63 -20.70 -7.76
CA ILE A 525 -5.88 -21.85 -8.21
C ILE A 525 -4.85 -22.28 -7.15
N ALA A 526 -4.72 -23.59 -6.97
CA ALA A 526 -3.70 -24.18 -6.11
C ALA A 526 -2.88 -25.23 -6.85
N LEU A 527 -1.55 -25.15 -6.71
CA LEU A 527 -0.62 -26.16 -7.18
C LEU A 527 -0.48 -27.24 -6.10
N ASP A 528 -1.02 -28.42 -6.36
CA ASP A 528 -1.24 -29.50 -5.38
C ASP A 528 -0.57 -30.82 -5.79
N PHE A 529 0.53 -30.75 -6.55
CA PHE A 529 1.26 -31.94 -6.99
C PHE A 529 2.00 -32.62 -5.84
N ARG A 530 1.97 -33.96 -5.78
CA ARG A 530 2.70 -34.81 -4.80
C ARG A 530 4.14 -35.11 -5.22
N GLY A 531 4.71 -34.30 -6.11
CA GLY A 531 5.98 -34.56 -6.80
C GLY A 531 5.84 -35.51 -7.98
N GLY A 532 6.95 -35.71 -8.69
CA GLY A 532 7.02 -36.40 -9.99
C GLY A 532 6.93 -35.42 -11.17
N ASP A 533 7.64 -35.74 -12.26
CA ASP A 533 7.44 -35.06 -13.54
C ASP A 533 6.01 -35.35 -14.02
N ARG A 534 5.25 -34.33 -14.41
CA ARG A 534 3.85 -34.47 -14.84
C ARG A 534 3.54 -33.48 -15.94
N ILE A 535 2.91 -33.97 -17.01
CA ILE A 535 2.26 -33.17 -18.04
C ILE A 535 0.92 -33.86 -18.32
N GLY A 536 -0.18 -33.18 -18.05
CA GLY A 536 -1.52 -33.74 -18.18
C GLY A 536 -2.50 -32.76 -18.81
N VAL A 537 -3.43 -33.31 -19.60
CA VAL A 537 -4.57 -32.61 -20.17
C VAL A 537 -5.78 -33.51 -19.96
N PHE A 538 -6.82 -33.01 -19.29
CA PHE A 538 -8.01 -33.79 -18.94
C PHE A 538 -9.25 -32.96 -19.22
N ALA A 539 -10.21 -33.48 -19.98
CA ALA A 539 -11.53 -32.88 -20.14
C ALA A 539 -12.57 -33.80 -19.50
N ARG A 540 -13.44 -33.24 -18.65
CA ARG A 540 -14.57 -34.00 -18.08
C ARG A 540 -15.55 -34.41 -19.17
N GLU A 541 -15.76 -33.53 -20.13
CA GLU A 541 -16.56 -33.80 -21.32
C GLU A 541 -15.89 -33.13 -22.52
N ALA A 542 -15.49 -33.92 -23.51
CA ALA A 542 -15.08 -33.45 -24.82
C ALA A 542 -16.11 -33.91 -25.85
N VAL A 543 -16.51 -33.02 -26.74
CA VAL A 543 -17.41 -33.29 -27.85
C VAL A 543 -16.66 -33.07 -29.16
N LEU A 544 -16.73 -34.07 -30.05
CA LEU A 544 -16.36 -33.95 -31.45
C LEU A 544 -17.52 -34.50 -32.28
N LYS A 545 -18.20 -33.62 -32.99
CA LYS A 545 -19.26 -33.98 -33.94
C LYS A 545 -18.85 -33.55 -35.35
N VAL A 546 -19.02 -34.44 -36.31
CA VAL A 546 -18.81 -34.17 -37.75
C VAL A 546 -20.03 -34.71 -38.50
N SER A 547 -20.98 -33.82 -38.76
CA SER A 547 -22.30 -34.10 -39.35
C SER A 547 -22.94 -35.34 -38.70
N ASP A 548 -23.54 -36.21 -39.51
CA ASP A 548 -24.05 -37.52 -39.09
C ASP A 548 -22.99 -38.63 -39.13
N PHE A 549 -21.73 -38.32 -39.50
CA PHE A 549 -20.69 -39.32 -39.72
C PHE A 549 -19.98 -39.74 -38.42
N LEU A 550 -19.73 -38.78 -37.53
CA LEU A 550 -18.90 -38.99 -36.36
C LEU A 550 -19.45 -38.20 -35.18
N TYR A 551 -19.66 -38.88 -34.05
CA TYR A 551 -20.04 -38.25 -32.80
C TYR A 551 -19.30 -38.91 -31.63
N PHE A 552 -18.34 -38.19 -31.07
CA PHE A 552 -17.67 -38.54 -29.82
C PHE A 552 -18.12 -37.59 -28.72
N ARG A 553 -18.54 -38.16 -27.59
CA ARG A 553 -18.81 -37.42 -26.36
C ARG A 553 -18.36 -38.24 -25.17
N GLY A 554 -17.55 -37.65 -24.30
CA GLY A 554 -17.14 -38.29 -23.06
C GLY A 554 -15.93 -37.64 -22.43
N ALA A 555 -15.50 -38.20 -21.30
CA ALA A 555 -14.26 -37.78 -20.64
C ALA A 555 -13.04 -38.29 -21.44
N ILE A 556 -12.06 -37.41 -21.65
CA ILE A 556 -10.80 -37.76 -22.29
C ILE A 556 -9.64 -37.16 -21.50
N GLY A 557 -8.55 -37.91 -21.37
CA GLY A 557 -7.37 -37.43 -20.67
C GLY A 557 -6.10 -38.07 -21.19
N PHE A 558 -5.07 -37.25 -21.33
CA PHE A 558 -3.72 -37.68 -21.66
C PHE A 558 -2.81 -37.21 -20.54
N GLN A 559 -1.99 -38.11 -20.02
CA GLN A 559 -0.98 -37.75 -19.05
C GLN A 559 0.32 -38.45 -19.38
N LYS A 560 1.42 -37.72 -19.21
CA LYS A 560 2.76 -38.24 -19.07
C LYS A 560 3.21 -37.92 -17.65
N ALA A 561 3.51 -38.93 -16.85
CA ALA A 561 3.93 -38.74 -15.47
C ALA A 561 4.98 -39.74 -15.00
N ASP A 562 5.80 -39.30 -14.04
CA ASP A 562 6.61 -40.18 -13.21
C ASP A 562 5.78 -40.55 -11.97
N PHE A 563 5.27 -41.79 -11.96
CA PHE A 563 4.47 -42.33 -10.86
C PHE A 563 5.35 -42.91 -9.74
N GLY A 564 6.68 -42.93 -9.89
CA GLY A 564 7.58 -43.55 -8.94
C GLY A 564 7.15 -44.97 -8.59
N ASN A 565 6.96 -45.25 -7.30
CA ASN A 565 6.55 -46.57 -6.80
C ASN A 565 5.05 -46.64 -6.42
N THR A 566 4.23 -45.73 -6.95
CA THR A 566 2.81 -45.63 -6.55
C THR A 566 1.89 -46.56 -7.32
N LEU A 567 2.25 -46.93 -8.56
CA LEU A 567 1.47 -47.89 -9.35
C LEU A 567 1.61 -49.28 -8.76
N ARG A 568 0.52 -50.05 -8.82
CA ARG A 568 0.48 -51.43 -8.33
C ARG A 568 0.04 -52.39 -9.45
N ALA A 569 0.72 -53.53 -9.54
CA ALA A 569 0.49 -54.56 -10.53
C ALA A 569 -0.07 -55.85 -9.92
N GLY A 570 -0.71 -56.66 -10.76
CA GLY A 570 -1.30 -57.96 -10.44
C GLY A 570 -2.78 -57.89 -10.02
N ASN A 571 -3.50 -59.01 -10.12
CA ASN A 571 -4.96 -59.10 -9.86
C ASN A 571 -5.39 -58.64 -8.46
N ASN A 572 -4.46 -58.60 -7.49
CA ASN A 572 -4.73 -58.17 -6.12
C ASN A 572 -4.22 -56.75 -5.83
N GLY A 573 -3.56 -56.08 -6.78
CA GLY A 573 -3.04 -54.71 -6.62
C GLY A 573 -2.04 -54.56 -5.47
N LEU A 574 -1.25 -55.59 -5.14
CA LEU A 574 -0.34 -55.57 -3.99
C LEU A 574 1.12 -55.31 -4.35
N THR A 575 1.55 -55.60 -5.58
CA THR A 575 2.95 -55.47 -5.99
C THR A 575 3.22 -54.07 -6.54
N PRO A 576 4.04 -53.23 -5.90
CA PRO A 576 4.39 -51.93 -6.44
C PRO A 576 5.23 -52.08 -7.73
N VAL A 577 4.88 -51.31 -8.76
CA VAL A 577 5.72 -51.14 -9.95
C VAL A 577 6.77 -50.11 -9.59
N LEU A 578 8.04 -50.51 -9.59
CA LEU A 578 9.14 -49.63 -9.20
C LEU A 578 9.50 -48.67 -10.34
N GLY A 579 9.61 -47.38 -10.02
CA GLY A 579 10.04 -46.34 -10.96
C GLY A 579 9.17 -46.23 -12.21
N ALA A 580 7.86 -46.42 -12.08
CA ALA A 580 6.93 -46.42 -13.20
C ALA A 580 6.83 -45.03 -13.84
N LYS A 581 7.14 -44.96 -15.14
CA LYS A 581 7.03 -43.77 -15.97
C LYS A 581 6.17 -44.11 -17.18
N GLY A 582 5.25 -43.23 -17.54
CA GLY A 582 4.32 -43.46 -18.65
C GLY A 582 3.78 -42.15 -19.17
#